data_AF-A0A7Y8LNW5-F1
#
_entry.id   AF-A0A7Y8LNW5-F1
#
_cell.length_a   1.000
_cell.length_b   1.000
_cell.length_c   1.000
_cell.angle_alpha   90.00
_cell.angle_beta   90.00
_cell.angle_gamma   90.00
#
_symmetry.space_group_name_H-M   'P 1'
#
loop_
_entity.id
_entity.type
_entity.pdbx_description
1 polymer ?
#
loop_
_entity_poly.entity_id
_entity_poly.type
_entity_poly.pdbx_seq_one_letter_code
_entity_poly.pdbx_strand_id
1 'polypeptide(L)'
;MKTLILCDFDGTISPRDVGYALVTRFSPDGWKDIDQDFREGKIGSKEAYARIAKVLRGDRETILGFIEKHSNIDPHFVPFYRYCRDKGVDVKIVSDGLDFYIQTILEIHHLSEIPLYANHTAFQKRDGIDVSFPHSNEECGLCGTCKKKLVQIHRKAYDSVLFIGNGVSDRCAAREADFVFAKDSLYRFCIDQDITCHFFEDFGEILSDLRKRIQGIIFDLDGTLIESYEAIYLGLKEAFRHLGREIFPFSDLKKYLRADLEGTLSQFFSPQEVLKGIPIMRRRYEEVYLDKTHFLDGAKEVLETLRSQGKVLGVASNKFGRFSRGVLEHLGVSDYFRSVIGAGDVARNKPFPDMIHAVLAEMNLPPEDAIFVGDTVTDIETGKQAGVDVYALPTGFHSKTELSLQRPKRILKSLKELAQMDRSGPVSGFSGD
;
A
#
# COMPACT_ATOMS: atom_id res chain seq x y z
N MET A 1 -2.31 -19.52 14.37
CA MET A 1 -1.30 -18.45 14.42
C MET A 1 -1.93 -17.26 15.14
N LYS A 2 -1.26 -16.69 16.14
CA LYS A 2 -1.80 -15.60 16.96
C LYS A 2 -1.38 -14.25 16.40
N THR A 3 -2.35 -13.46 15.96
CA THR A 3 -2.14 -12.17 15.30
C THR A 3 -2.56 -11.03 16.20
N LEU A 4 -1.76 -9.96 16.24
CA LEU A 4 -2.06 -8.71 16.94
C LEU A 4 -2.06 -7.53 15.96
N ILE A 5 -3.05 -6.66 16.10
CA ILE A 5 -3.07 -5.34 15.48
C ILE A 5 -2.84 -4.28 16.57
N LEU A 6 -1.75 -3.54 16.44
CA LEU A 6 -1.52 -2.31 17.20
C LEU A 6 -2.00 -1.12 16.38
N CYS A 7 -2.91 -0.34 16.94
CA CYS A 7 -3.58 0.74 16.22
C CYS A 7 -3.34 2.08 16.90
N ASP A 8 -2.88 3.06 16.13
CA ASP A 8 -2.83 4.45 16.55
C ASP A 8 -4.26 5.02 16.73
N PHE A 9 -4.38 6.12 17.50
CA PHE A 9 -5.67 6.74 17.81
C PHE A 9 -5.92 8.02 17.01
N ASP A 10 -5.18 9.09 17.30
CA ASP A 10 -5.40 10.42 16.73
C ASP A 10 -4.93 10.50 15.27
N GLY A 11 -5.82 10.92 14.37
CA GLY A 11 -5.58 10.86 12.93
C GLY A 11 -5.75 9.46 12.32
N THR A 12 -6.00 8.43 13.14
CA THR A 12 -6.20 7.04 12.70
C THR A 12 -7.62 6.55 13.06
N ILE A 13 -7.88 6.12 14.30
CA ILE A 13 -9.24 5.75 14.78
C ILE A 13 -10.12 7.00 14.85
N SER A 14 -9.62 8.05 15.48
CA SER A 14 -10.22 9.37 15.37
C SER A 14 -9.70 10.01 14.07
N PRO A 15 -10.55 10.45 13.15
CA PRO A 15 -10.11 11.12 11.92
C PRO A 15 -9.47 12.50 12.19
N ARG A 16 -9.54 12.99 13.43
CA ARG A 16 -8.95 14.26 13.87
C ARG A 16 -7.96 14.02 15.02
N ASP A 17 -7.05 14.96 15.19
CA ASP A 17 -6.19 15.02 16.38
C ASP A 17 -6.96 15.71 17.51
N VAL A 18 -7.58 14.90 18.37
CA VAL A 18 -8.36 15.37 19.53
C VAL A 18 -7.44 15.95 20.59
N GLY A 19 -6.25 15.38 20.75
CA GLY A 19 -5.21 15.90 21.65
C GLY A 19 -4.82 17.34 21.27
N TYR A 20 -4.58 17.60 19.99
CA TYR A 20 -4.29 18.93 19.49
C TYR A 20 -5.46 19.92 19.69
N ALA A 21 -6.69 19.47 19.42
CA ALA A 21 -7.89 20.30 19.61
C ALA A 21 -8.10 20.66 21.09
N LEU A 22 -7.88 19.70 21.99
CA LEU A 22 -7.92 19.88 23.44
C LEU A 22 -6.88 20.91 23.89
N VAL A 23 -5.61 20.71 23.53
CA VAL A 23 -4.51 21.60 23.94
C VAL A 23 -4.76 23.03 23.43
N THR A 24 -5.20 23.17 22.17
CA THR A 24 -5.55 24.47 21.57
C THR A 24 -6.66 25.19 22.33
N ARG A 25 -7.67 24.46 22.83
CA ARG A 25 -8.84 25.05 23.50
C ARG A 25 -8.57 25.44 24.95
N PHE A 26 -7.80 24.63 25.66
CA PHE A 26 -7.63 24.67 27.11
C PHE A 26 -6.26 25.19 27.56
N SER A 27 -5.37 25.54 26.63
CA SER A 27 -4.11 26.21 26.92
C SER A 27 -4.10 27.55 26.20
N PRO A 28 -4.53 28.68 26.80
CA PRO A 28 -4.59 29.95 26.09
C PRO A 28 -3.20 30.52 25.77
N ASP A 29 -2.21 30.28 26.63
CA ASP A 29 -0.85 30.84 26.53
C ASP A 29 0.22 29.73 26.53
N GLY A 30 1.35 29.97 25.85
CA GLY A 30 2.57 29.15 25.91
C GLY A 30 2.56 27.81 25.17
N TRP A 31 1.42 27.26 24.78
CA TRP A 31 1.38 25.95 24.09
C TRP A 31 1.90 25.98 22.65
N LYS A 32 1.78 27.12 21.95
CA LYS A 32 2.22 27.26 20.55
C LYS A 32 3.74 27.11 20.43
N ASP A 33 4.49 27.62 21.39
CA ASP A 33 5.96 27.48 21.43
C ASP A 33 6.34 26.01 21.68
N ILE A 34 5.58 25.30 22.52
CA ILE A 34 5.76 23.86 22.77
C ILE A 34 5.48 23.05 21.50
N ASP A 35 4.37 23.34 20.80
CA ASP A 35 4.00 22.70 19.53
C ASP A 35 5.05 22.97 18.44
N GLN A 36 5.57 24.20 18.36
CA GLN A 36 6.66 24.54 17.46
C GLN A 36 7.92 23.73 17.76
N ASP A 37 8.36 23.70 19.02
CA ASP A 37 9.55 22.93 19.42
C ASP A 37 9.41 21.44 19.11
N PHE A 38 8.21 20.87 19.30
CA PHE A 38 7.93 19.47 18.96
C PHE A 38 7.95 19.23 17.45
N ARG A 39 7.29 20.08 16.65
CA ARG A 39 7.25 19.97 15.18
C ARG A 39 8.63 20.14 14.53
N GLU A 40 9.46 21.00 15.11
CA GLU A 40 10.86 21.21 14.68
C GLU A 40 11.82 20.12 15.20
N GLY A 41 11.33 19.18 16.01
CA GLY A 41 12.12 18.07 16.55
C GLY A 41 13.11 18.46 17.65
N LYS A 42 12.97 19.66 18.23
CA LYS A 42 13.80 20.12 19.35
C LYS A 42 13.48 19.38 20.65
N ILE A 43 12.23 18.97 20.81
CA ILE A 43 11.76 18.17 21.95
C ILE A 43 10.95 16.96 21.47
N GLY A 44 10.95 15.90 22.27
CA GLY A 44 10.06 14.76 22.08
C GLY A 44 8.68 14.98 22.70
N SER A 45 7.73 14.09 22.41
CA SER A 45 6.35 14.17 22.93
C SER A 45 6.27 14.06 24.45
N LYS A 46 7.18 13.30 25.08
CA LYS A 46 7.27 13.20 26.56
C LYS A 46 7.47 14.57 27.19
N GLU A 47 8.45 15.31 26.69
CA GLU A 47 8.76 16.67 27.16
C GLU A 47 7.64 17.64 26.78
N ALA A 48 7.08 17.53 25.57
CA ALA A 48 5.97 18.36 25.12
C ALA A 48 4.76 18.23 26.07
N TYR A 49 4.31 17.01 26.36
CA TYR A 49 3.20 16.78 27.28
C TYR A 49 3.51 17.19 28.72
N ALA A 50 4.75 17.02 29.18
CA ALA A 50 5.18 17.50 30.50
C ALA A 50 5.11 19.03 30.62
N ARG A 51 5.32 19.76 29.52
CA ARG A 51 5.14 21.22 29.46
C ARG A 51 3.67 21.61 29.29
N ILE A 52 2.92 20.90 28.44
CA ILE A 52 1.48 21.11 28.22
C ILE A 52 0.70 20.96 29.53
N ALA A 53 1.01 19.95 30.34
CA ALA A 53 0.38 19.74 31.65
C ALA A 53 0.44 20.99 32.55
N LYS A 54 1.51 21.79 32.43
CA LYS A 54 1.70 23.01 33.21
C LYS A 54 0.89 24.20 32.71
N VAL A 55 0.44 24.21 31.47
CA VAL A 55 -0.29 25.35 30.85
C VAL A 55 -1.75 25.03 30.55
N LEU A 56 -2.13 23.75 30.51
CA LEU A 56 -3.51 23.33 30.33
C LEU A 56 -4.34 23.72 31.56
N ARG A 57 -5.49 24.35 31.32
CA ARG A 57 -6.43 24.84 32.33
C ARG A 57 -7.85 24.40 31.98
N GLY A 58 -8.59 23.99 33.00
CA GLY A 58 -9.98 23.59 32.86
C GLY A 58 -10.33 22.57 33.93
N ASP A 59 -11.54 22.67 34.45
CA ASP A 59 -12.09 21.63 35.31
C ASP A 59 -12.45 20.39 34.47
N ARG A 60 -12.56 19.25 35.15
CA ARG A 60 -12.81 17.96 34.51
C ARG A 60 -14.13 17.95 33.73
N GLU A 61 -15.19 18.56 34.25
CA GLU A 61 -16.51 18.54 33.62
C GLU A 61 -16.49 19.31 32.30
N THR A 62 -15.92 20.51 32.30
CA THR A 62 -15.80 21.34 31.08
C THR A 62 -14.95 20.65 30.01
N ILE A 63 -13.84 20.02 30.41
CA ILE A 63 -12.96 19.29 29.48
C ILE A 63 -13.66 18.07 28.88
N LEU A 64 -14.34 17.26 29.69
CA LEU A 64 -15.07 16.09 29.21
C LEU A 64 -16.23 16.49 28.28
N GLY A 65 -16.97 17.55 28.62
CA GLY A 65 -18.03 18.08 27.75
C GLY A 65 -17.52 18.63 26.42
N PHE A 66 -16.24 19.05 26.34
CA PHE A 66 -15.60 19.36 25.06
C PHE A 66 -15.29 18.09 24.26
N ILE A 67 -14.76 17.05 24.92
CA ILE A 67 -14.42 15.78 24.28
C ILE A 67 -15.65 15.08 23.71
N GLU A 68 -16.76 15.06 24.44
CA GLU A 68 -18.04 14.51 23.96
C GLU A 68 -18.45 15.10 22.60
N LYS A 69 -18.28 16.41 22.44
CA LYS A 69 -18.59 17.14 21.19
C LYS A 69 -17.59 16.87 20.05
N HIS A 70 -16.43 16.30 20.35
CA HIS A 70 -15.35 16.00 19.40
C HIS A 70 -15.03 14.49 19.37
N SER A 71 -15.97 13.65 19.77
CA SER A 71 -15.78 12.21 19.98
C SER A 71 -15.91 11.36 18.72
N ASN A 72 -16.00 11.96 17.53
CA ASN A 72 -16.19 11.20 16.29
C ASN A 72 -15.01 10.25 16.05
N ILE A 73 -15.32 8.99 15.75
CA ILE A 73 -14.37 7.99 15.26
C ILE A 73 -14.70 7.63 13.81
N ASP A 74 -13.78 6.97 13.13
CA ASP A 74 -14.02 6.36 11.82
C ASP A 74 -15.26 5.44 11.89
N PRO A 75 -16.26 5.64 11.01
CA PRO A 75 -17.52 4.90 11.07
C PRO A 75 -17.36 3.39 10.85
N HIS A 76 -16.25 2.97 10.23
CA HIS A 76 -15.93 1.57 9.97
C HIS A 76 -15.06 0.93 11.06
N PHE A 77 -14.58 1.68 12.04
CA PHE A 77 -13.73 1.13 13.11
C PHE A 77 -14.46 0.07 13.96
N VAL A 78 -15.72 0.30 14.32
CA VAL A 78 -16.53 -0.66 15.09
C VAL A 78 -16.76 -1.97 14.30
N PRO A 79 -17.22 -1.94 13.03
CA PRO A 79 -17.25 -3.13 12.18
C PRO A 79 -15.92 -3.86 12.06
N PHE A 80 -14.82 -3.12 11.90
CA PHE A 80 -13.47 -3.66 11.82
C PHE A 80 -13.07 -4.39 13.11
N TYR A 81 -13.28 -3.76 14.27
CA TYR A 81 -12.93 -4.34 15.57
C TYR A 81 -13.72 -5.61 15.86
N ARG A 82 -15.04 -5.60 15.61
CA ARG A 82 -15.89 -6.79 15.75
C ARG A 82 -15.41 -7.94 14.87
N TYR A 83 -15.09 -7.65 13.61
CA TYR A 83 -14.55 -8.67 12.70
C TYR A 83 -13.24 -9.26 13.21
N CYS A 84 -12.30 -8.43 13.69
CA CYS A 84 -11.04 -8.91 14.26
C CYS A 84 -11.28 -9.84 15.44
N ARG A 85 -12.13 -9.44 16.39
CA ARG A 85 -12.49 -10.25 17.55
C ARG A 85 -13.12 -11.60 17.15
N ASP A 86 -14.06 -11.58 16.21
CA ASP A 86 -14.74 -12.78 15.73
C ASP A 86 -13.79 -13.73 14.98
N LYS A 87 -12.68 -13.20 14.44
CA LYS A 87 -11.58 -13.96 13.81
C LYS A 87 -10.42 -14.30 14.75
N GLY A 88 -10.53 -13.99 16.04
CA GLY A 88 -9.47 -14.26 17.01
C GLY A 88 -8.21 -13.40 16.83
N VAL A 89 -8.34 -12.24 16.18
CA VAL A 89 -7.28 -11.24 16.03
C VAL A 89 -7.41 -10.20 17.14
N ASP A 90 -6.38 -10.10 17.96
CA ASP A 90 -6.35 -9.13 19.05
C ASP A 90 -6.11 -7.73 18.47
N VAL A 91 -6.85 -6.74 18.98
CA VAL A 91 -6.65 -5.31 18.65
C VAL A 91 -6.33 -4.57 19.94
N LYS A 92 -5.28 -3.73 19.91
CA LYS A 92 -4.91 -2.86 21.03
C LYS A 92 -4.61 -1.46 20.52
N ILE A 93 -5.00 -0.45 21.29
CA ILE A 93 -4.76 0.95 20.96
C ILE A 93 -3.44 1.38 21.59
N VAL A 94 -2.58 1.98 20.77
CA VAL A 94 -1.31 2.56 21.21
C VAL A 94 -1.28 4.01 20.78
N SER A 95 -1.34 4.94 21.73
CA SER A 95 -1.42 6.36 21.44
C SER A 95 -0.35 7.12 22.21
N ASP A 96 0.24 8.13 21.57
CA ASP A 96 1.07 9.10 22.27
C ASP A 96 0.24 10.23 22.91
N GLY A 97 -1.09 10.13 22.81
CA GLY A 97 -2.06 11.01 23.45
C GLY A 97 -2.23 10.77 24.94
N LEU A 98 -3.28 11.39 25.49
CA LEU A 98 -3.65 11.32 26.91
C LEU A 98 -4.81 10.35 27.11
N ASP A 99 -4.66 9.41 28.04
CA ASP A 99 -5.62 8.34 28.30
C ASP A 99 -7.06 8.81 28.53
N PHE A 100 -7.28 9.85 29.33
CA PHE A 100 -8.62 10.24 29.77
C PHE A 100 -9.57 10.59 28.61
N TYR A 101 -9.11 11.29 27.57
CA TYR A 101 -9.98 11.64 26.44
C TYR A 101 -10.19 10.45 25.53
N ILE A 102 -9.17 9.62 25.36
CA ILE A 102 -9.25 8.39 24.56
C ILE A 102 -10.27 7.45 25.21
N GLN A 103 -10.15 7.22 26.51
CA GLN A 103 -11.09 6.42 27.30
C GLN A 103 -12.52 6.97 27.22
N THR A 104 -12.70 8.29 27.37
CA THR A 104 -14.02 8.93 27.24
C THR A 104 -14.64 8.66 25.86
N ILE A 105 -13.86 8.78 24.79
CA ILE A 105 -14.33 8.50 23.43
C ILE A 105 -14.66 7.01 23.26
N LEU A 106 -13.80 6.11 23.76
CA LEU A 106 -14.07 4.67 23.72
C LEU A 106 -15.34 4.29 24.50
N GLU A 107 -15.61 4.93 25.64
CA GLU A 107 -16.84 4.75 26.41
C GLU A 107 -18.09 5.17 25.63
N ILE A 108 -18.06 6.35 24.99
CA ILE A 108 -19.15 6.86 24.15
C ILE A 108 -19.49 5.88 23.02
N HIS A 109 -18.48 5.23 22.44
CA HIS A 109 -18.65 4.28 21.34
C HIS A 109 -18.78 2.81 21.77
N HIS A 110 -18.83 2.54 23.08
CA HIS A 110 -18.90 1.18 23.64
C HIS A 110 -17.72 0.28 23.23
N LEU A 111 -16.50 0.78 23.39
CA LEU A 111 -15.23 0.14 23.03
C LEU A 111 -14.23 0.12 24.19
N SER A 112 -14.67 0.32 25.42
CA SER A 112 -13.81 0.38 26.62
C SER A 112 -13.09 -0.94 26.93
N GLU A 113 -13.52 -2.05 26.33
CA GLU A 113 -12.85 -3.35 26.43
C GLU A 113 -11.51 -3.42 25.66
N ILE A 114 -11.27 -2.49 24.72
CA ILE A 114 -10.04 -2.48 23.93
C ILE A 114 -8.88 -2.05 24.83
N PRO A 115 -7.81 -2.86 24.96
CA PRO A 115 -6.63 -2.47 25.74
C PRO A 115 -6.00 -1.19 25.18
N LEU A 116 -5.79 -0.21 26.07
CA LEU A 116 -5.21 1.10 25.74
C LEU A 116 -3.83 1.27 26.38
N TYR A 117 -2.86 1.66 25.57
CA TYR A 117 -1.55 2.14 26.01
C TYR A 117 -1.42 3.61 25.60
N ALA A 118 -1.42 4.51 26.58
CA ALA A 118 -1.30 5.95 26.37
C ALA A 118 -0.57 6.62 27.55
N ASN A 119 -0.32 7.93 27.44
CA ASN A 119 0.16 8.70 28.58
C ASN A 119 -0.95 8.80 29.63
N HIS A 120 -0.60 8.70 30.90
CA HIS A 120 -1.58 8.68 31.98
C HIS A 120 -1.83 10.06 32.56
N THR A 121 -3.10 10.41 32.75
CA THR A 121 -3.53 11.73 33.21
C THR A 121 -4.20 11.66 34.58
N ALA A 122 -3.77 12.53 35.50
CA ALA A 122 -4.44 12.75 36.77
C ALA A 122 -4.96 14.18 36.85
N PHE A 123 -6.27 14.36 37.09
CA PHE A 123 -6.86 15.69 37.29
C PHE A 123 -6.51 16.24 38.67
N GLN A 124 -6.05 17.50 38.70
CA GLN A 124 -5.74 18.19 39.95
C GLN A 124 -7.03 18.70 40.63
N LYS A 125 -6.97 18.95 41.94
CA LYS A 125 -8.12 19.49 42.72
C LYS A 125 -8.47 20.95 42.37
N ARG A 126 -7.50 21.72 41.89
CA ARG A 126 -7.66 23.10 41.42
C ARG A 126 -7.16 23.09 39.97
N ASP A 127 -8.04 23.40 39.02
CA ASP A 127 -7.89 23.38 37.55
C ASP A 127 -6.51 22.98 37.01
N GLY A 128 -6.47 21.92 36.20
CA GLY A 128 -5.25 21.43 35.57
C GLY A 128 -5.11 19.92 35.62
N ILE A 129 -4.02 19.43 35.02
CA ILE A 129 -3.70 18.01 34.92
C ILE A 129 -2.24 17.74 35.25
N ASP A 130 -1.96 16.55 35.78
CA ASP A 130 -0.64 15.95 35.82
C ASP A 130 -0.57 14.83 34.78
N VAL A 131 0.59 14.68 34.14
CA VAL A 131 0.81 13.64 33.11
C VAL A 131 1.99 12.77 33.51
N SER A 132 1.84 11.46 33.38
CA SER A 132 2.90 10.47 33.57
C SER A 132 3.03 9.55 32.35
N PHE A 133 4.19 8.91 32.20
CA PHE A 133 4.61 8.26 30.96
C PHE A 133 4.94 6.76 31.16
N PRO A 134 3.95 5.94 31.53
CA PRO A 134 4.16 4.54 31.93
C PRO A 134 4.73 3.66 30.80
N HIS A 135 4.53 4.08 29.55
CA HIS A 135 4.96 3.35 28.36
C HIS A 135 6.13 4.01 27.63
N SER A 136 6.84 4.94 28.28
CA SER A 136 8.05 5.53 27.74
C SER A 136 9.18 4.49 27.64
N ASN A 137 10.17 4.79 26.81
CA ASN A 137 11.41 4.03 26.70
C ASN A 137 12.59 4.95 27.06
N GLU A 138 13.35 4.58 28.08
CA GLU A 138 14.50 5.36 28.55
C GLU A 138 15.59 5.50 27.49
N GLU A 139 15.86 4.44 26.71
CA GLU A 139 16.83 4.51 25.61
C GLU A 139 16.41 5.48 24.51
N CYS A 140 15.11 5.60 24.27
CA CYS A 140 14.57 6.55 23.30
C CYS A 140 14.61 7.97 23.86
N GLY A 141 14.23 8.17 25.12
CA GLY A 141 14.20 9.47 25.80
C GLY A 141 13.14 10.47 25.29
N LEU A 142 12.59 10.27 24.09
CA LEU A 142 11.75 11.25 23.38
C LEU A 142 10.25 11.01 23.55
N CYS A 143 9.78 9.77 23.40
CA CYS A 143 8.34 9.47 23.33
C CYS A 143 7.69 9.34 24.71
N GLY A 144 6.49 9.90 24.87
CA GLY A 144 5.65 9.66 26.06
C GLY A 144 5.20 8.20 26.12
N THR A 145 4.65 7.73 25.00
CA THR A 145 4.32 6.32 24.75
C THR A 145 5.14 5.80 23.58
N CYS A 146 6.11 4.93 23.86
CA CYS A 146 7.01 4.41 22.83
C CYS A 146 6.36 3.23 22.08
N LYS A 147 5.70 3.52 20.96
CA LYS A 147 5.02 2.51 20.11
C LYS A 147 5.97 1.42 19.61
N LYS A 148 7.23 1.75 19.31
CA LYS A 148 8.30 0.78 18.99
C LYS A 148 8.47 -0.28 20.09
N LYS A 149 8.61 0.17 21.34
CA LYS A 149 8.76 -0.72 22.51
C LYS A 149 7.53 -1.61 22.67
N LEU A 150 6.34 -1.09 22.41
CA LEU A 150 5.09 -1.87 22.50
C LEU A 150 5.01 -2.96 21.42
N VAL A 151 5.42 -2.69 20.18
CA VAL A 151 5.56 -3.73 19.14
C VAL A 151 6.52 -4.83 19.65
N GLN A 152 7.71 -4.46 20.10
CA GLN A 152 8.74 -5.41 20.56
C GLN A 152 8.32 -6.26 21.76
N ILE A 153 7.60 -5.67 22.72
CA ILE A 153 7.06 -6.40 23.87
C ILE A 153 6.05 -7.45 23.40
N HIS A 154 5.13 -7.06 22.51
CA HIS A 154 4.08 -7.97 22.05
C HIS A 154 4.59 -9.05 21.10
N ARG A 155 5.65 -8.82 20.32
CA ARG A 155 6.28 -9.88 19.49
C ARG A 155 6.71 -11.12 20.30
N LYS A 156 6.88 -11.01 21.62
CA LYS A 156 7.17 -12.16 22.49
C LYS A 156 5.99 -13.11 22.68
N ALA A 157 4.76 -12.67 22.37
CA ALA A 157 3.52 -13.38 22.66
C ALA A 157 2.60 -13.57 21.43
N TYR A 158 2.99 -13.04 20.27
CA TYR A 158 2.23 -13.09 19.02
C TYR A 158 3.15 -13.50 17.88
N ASP A 159 2.62 -14.31 16.97
CA ASP A 159 3.35 -14.81 15.80
C ASP A 159 3.47 -13.73 14.73
N SER A 160 2.48 -12.83 14.65
CA SER A 160 2.47 -11.68 13.73
C SER A 160 1.92 -10.44 14.42
N VAL A 161 2.60 -9.31 14.22
CA VAL A 161 2.21 -7.99 14.73
C VAL A 161 2.08 -7.01 13.57
N LEU A 162 0.84 -6.57 13.33
CA LEU A 162 0.50 -5.54 12.37
C LEU A 162 0.40 -4.18 13.06
N PHE A 163 0.64 -3.13 12.29
CA PHE A 163 0.50 -1.76 12.76
C PHE A 163 -0.44 -0.96 11.86
N ILE A 164 -1.33 -0.16 12.45
CA ILE A 164 -2.21 0.79 11.74
C ILE A 164 -1.89 2.20 12.24
N GLY A 165 -1.53 3.12 11.34
CA GLY A 165 -1.24 4.50 11.72
C GLY A 165 -1.16 5.48 10.55
N ASN A 166 -0.83 6.73 10.86
CA ASN A 166 -0.81 7.82 9.88
C ASN A 166 0.38 8.79 10.04
N GLY A 167 1.03 8.80 11.20
CA GLY A 167 1.83 9.93 11.65
C GLY A 167 3.33 9.68 11.77
N VAL A 168 4.05 10.76 12.10
CA VAL A 168 5.49 10.73 12.41
C VAL A 168 5.77 9.86 13.65
N SER A 169 4.87 9.87 14.64
CA SER A 169 5.02 9.10 15.88
C SER A 169 5.00 7.58 15.65
N ASP A 170 4.47 7.12 14.52
CA ASP A 170 4.32 5.71 14.16
C ASP A 170 5.53 5.14 13.42
N ARG A 171 6.41 5.99 12.88
CA ARG A 171 7.53 5.58 12.02
C ARG A 171 8.42 4.51 12.64
N CYS A 172 8.68 4.62 13.95
CA CYS A 172 9.50 3.64 14.66
C CYS A 172 8.77 2.31 14.88
N ALA A 173 7.44 2.33 15.04
CA ALA A 173 6.64 1.10 15.16
C ALA A 173 6.50 0.41 13.80
N ALA A 174 6.28 1.17 12.73
CA ALA A 174 6.19 0.68 11.37
C ALA A 174 7.42 -0.11 10.92
N ARG A 175 8.63 0.29 11.38
CA ARG A 175 9.88 -0.46 11.10
C ARG A 175 9.97 -1.82 11.78
N GLU A 176 9.26 -2.03 12.89
CA GLU A 176 9.32 -3.27 13.68
C GLU A 176 8.12 -4.20 13.41
N ALA A 177 7.04 -3.68 12.82
CA ALA A 177 5.85 -4.45 12.49
C ALA A 177 6.11 -5.38 11.30
N ASP A 178 5.40 -6.51 11.26
CA ASP A 178 5.49 -7.44 10.12
C ASP A 178 4.76 -6.88 8.89
N PHE A 179 3.75 -6.05 9.13
CA PHE A 179 2.96 -5.40 8.10
C PHE A 179 2.35 -4.09 8.62
N VAL A 180 2.20 -3.10 7.74
CA VAL A 180 1.68 -1.78 8.11
C VAL A 180 0.49 -1.39 7.23
N PHE A 181 -0.63 -1.01 7.84
CA PHE A 181 -1.62 -0.16 7.19
C PHE A 181 -1.25 1.28 7.48
N ALA A 182 -0.91 2.04 6.44
CA ALA A 182 -0.37 3.39 6.58
C ALA A 182 -1.16 4.38 5.73
N LYS A 183 -1.44 5.55 6.29
CA LYS A 183 -1.95 6.70 5.53
C LYS A 183 -1.10 7.95 5.78
N ASP A 184 -1.48 9.05 5.14
CA ASP A 184 -0.81 10.35 5.25
C ASP A 184 0.73 10.28 5.13
N SER A 185 1.43 10.84 6.12
CA SER A 185 2.89 10.92 6.15
C SER A 185 3.57 9.57 6.42
N LEU A 186 2.87 8.63 7.08
CA LEU A 186 3.39 7.30 7.37
C LEU A 186 3.51 6.47 6.10
N TYR A 187 2.53 6.55 5.20
CA TYR A 187 2.57 5.81 3.93
C TYR A 187 3.82 6.16 3.12
N ARG A 188 4.07 7.46 2.92
CA ARG A 188 5.28 7.92 2.21
C ARG A 188 6.56 7.43 2.88
N PHE A 189 6.63 7.52 4.21
CA PHE A 189 7.75 6.99 4.97
C PHE A 189 7.94 5.48 4.76
N CYS A 190 6.87 4.69 4.76
CA CYS A 190 6.96 3.25 4.51
C CYS A 190 7.50 2.97 3.09
N ILE A 191 7.04 3.69 2.07
CA ILE A 191 7.57 3.56 0.71
C ILE A 191 9.08 3.88 0.65
N ASP A 192 9.48 5.02 1.22
CA ASP A 192 10.87 5.51 1.23
C ASP A 192 11.82 4.60 2.01
N GLN A 193 11.32 3.90 3.03
CA GLN A 193 12.09 2.99 3.88
C GLN A 193 11.95 1.52 3.49
N ASP A 194 11.29 1.24 2.37
CA ASP A 194 11.03 -0.12 1.90
C ASP A 194 10.32 -0.99 2.96
N ILE A 195 9.36 -0.40 3.67
CA ILE A 195 8.49 -1.11 4.63
C ILE A 195 7.25 -1.60 3.87
N THR A 196 6.94 -2.89 4.00
CA THR A 196 5.75 -3.50 3.41
C THR A 196 4.50 -2.91 4.03
N CYS A 197 3.68 -2.26 3.21
CA CYS A 197 2.47 -1.59 3.68
C CYS A 197 1.35 -1.60 2.65
N HIS A 198 0.12 -1.42 3.13
CA HIS A 198 -1.03 -1.00 2.34
C HIS A 198 -1.42 0.43 2.70
N PHE A 199 -1.78 1.19 1.68
CA PHE A 199 -2.50 2.45 1.86
C PHE A 199 -3.94 2.17 2.28
N PHE A 200 -4.49 3.01 3.16
CA PHE A 200 -5.91 3.01 3.50
C PHE A 200 -6.43 4.44 3.68
N GLU A 201 -7.67 4.72 3.28
CA GLU A 201 -8.35 5.98 3.62
C GLU A 201 -9.10 5.86 4.96
N ASP A 202 -9.80 4.73 5.15
CA ASP A 202 -10.65 4.45 6.31
C ASP A 202 -10.54 2.98 6.77
N PHE A 203 -11.17 2.64 7.89
CA PHE A 203 -11.19 1.26 8.40
C PHE A 203 -12.04 0.30 7.56
N GLY A 204 -12.86 0.82 6.64
CA GLY A 204 -13.64 0.02 5.69
C GLY A 204 -12.73 -0.65 4.67
N GLU A 205 -11.72 0.08 4.18
CA GLU A 205 -10.70 -0.49 3.30
C GLU A 205 -9.82 -1.52 4.01
N ILE A 206 -9.43 -1.27 5.27
CA ILE A 206 -8.70 -2.25 6.07
C ILE A 206 -9.56 -3.51 6.26
N LEU A 207 -10.83 -3.35 6.63
CA LEU A 207 -11.76 -4.47 6.79
C LEU A 207 -11.94 -5.26 5.49
N SER A 208 -12.01 -4.58 4.34
CA SER A 208 -12.03 -5.21 3.03
C SER A 208 -10.79 -6.08 2.82
N ASP A 209 -9.60 -5.55 3.13
CA ASP A 209 -8.34 -6.28 2.99
C ASP A 209 -8.27 -7.54 3.86
N LEU A 210 -8.73 -7.42 5.11
CA LEU A 210 -8.74 -8.53 6.05
C LEU A 210 -9.79 -9.60 5.70
N ARG A 211 -10.77 -9.28 4.86
CA ARG A 211 -11.78 -10.21 4.35
C ARG A 211 -11.42 -10.78 2.99
N LYS A 212 -10.53 -10.10 2.26
CA LYS A 212 -10.25 -10.41 0.86
C LYS A 212 -9.68 -11.81 0.70
N ARG A 213 -10.34 -12.59 -0.15
CA ARG A 213 -9.87 -13.91 -0.56
C ARG A 213 -9.41 -13.84 -2.00
N ILE A 214 -8.10 -13.77 -2.21
CA ILE A 214 -7.53 -13.71 -3.56
C ILE A 214 -7.68 -15.10 -4.19
N GLN A 215 -8.58 -15.25 -5.15
CA GLN A 215 -8.77 -16.47 -5.94
C GLN A 215 -8.09 -16.35 -7.31
N GLY A 216 -8.10 -15.14 -7.88
CA GLY A 216 -7.54 -14.83 -9.19
C GLY A 216 -6.35 -13.89 -9.13
N ILE A 217 -5.37 -14.10 -10.01
CA ILE A 217 -4.27 -13.15 -10.20
C ILE A 217 -4.13 -12.89 -11.69
N ILE A 218 -4.31 -11.63 -12.06
CA ILE A 218 -4.11 -11.13 -13.42
C ILE A 218 -2.73 -10.48 -13.45
N PHE A 219 -1.92 -10.82 -14.44
CA PHE A 219 -0.60 -10.25 -14.62
C PHE A 219 -0.54 -9.37 -15.86
N ASP A 220 0.14 -8.23 -15.79
CA ASP A 220 0.81 -7.73 -16.98
C ASP A 220 1.95 -8.69 -17.38
N LEU A 221 2.42 -8.57 -18.62
CA LEU A 221 3.44 -9.43 -19.17
C LEU A 221 4.83 -8.77 -19.16
N ASP A 222 5.02 -7.73 -19.97
CA ASP A 222 6.32 -7.11 -20.24
C ASP A 222 6.76 -6.17 -19.10
N GLY A 223 7.82 -6.53 -18.37
CA GLY A 223 8.25 -5.81 -17.17
C GLY A 223 7.66 -6.39 -15.89
N THR A 224 6.74 -7.34 -15.98
CA THR A 224 6.08 -8.00 -14.83
C THR A 224 6.39 -9.49 -14.73
N LEU A 225 6.18 -10.29 -15.79
CA LEU A 225 6.54 -11.72 -15.80
C LEU A 225 7.77 -11.99 -16.66
N ILE A 226 7.96 -11.19 -17.72
CA ILE A 226 9.03 -11.36 -18.70
C ILE A 226 9.82 -10.06 -18.89
N GLU A 227 11.03 -10.20 -19.39
CA GLU A 227 11.81 -9.11 -19.97
C GLU A 227 11.93 -9.33 -21.49
N SER A 228 11.49 -8.34 -22.28
CA SER A 228 11.54 -8.37 -23.76
C SER A 228 12.20 -7.11 -24.37
N TYR A 229 12.93 -6.35 -23.55
CA TYR A 229 13.50 -5.05 -23.94
C TYR A 229 14.45 -5.14 -25.13
N GLU A 230 15.23 -6.23 -25.25
CA GLU A 230 16.13 -6.42 -26.39
C GLU A 230 15.33 -6.57 -27.71
N ALA A 231 14.24 -7.35 -27.71
CA ALA A 231 13.36 -7.49 -28.86
C ALA A 231 12.76 -6.15 -29.30
N ILE A 232 12.26 -5.37 -28.32
CA ILE A 232 11.69 -4.04 -28.57
C ILE A 232 12.74 -3.12 -29.18
N TYR A 233 13.95 -3.08 -28.61
CA TYR A 233 15.03 -2.24 -29.09
C TYR A 233 15.49 -2.61 -30.49
N LEU A 234 15.61 -3.89 -30.83
CA LEU A 234 15.97 -4.34 -32.17
C LEU A 234 14.91 -3.92 -33.20
N GLY A 235 13.62 -3.98 -32.84
CA GLY A 235 12.55 -3.45 -33.67
C GLY A 235 12.65 -1.93 -33.86
N LEU A 236 12.82 -1.18 -32.77
CA LEU A 236 12.97 0.27 -32.83
C LEU A 236 14.19 0.68 -33.68
N LYS A 237 15.33 0.01 -33.49
CA LYS A 237 16.56 0.26 -34.23
C LYS A 237 16.33 0.13 -35.74
N GLU A 238 15.55 -0.86 -36.16
CA GLU A 238 15.22 -1.07 -37.56
C GLU A 238 14.29 0.02 -38.12
N ALA A 239 13.31 0.49 -37.35
CA ALA A 239 12.48 1.62 -37.75
C ALA A 239 13.26 2.94 -37.83
N PHE A 240 14.14 3.22 -36.86
CA PHE A 240 15.03 4.39 -36.89
C PHE A 240 15.92 4.38 -38.13
N ARG A 241 16.58 3.24 -38.41
CA ARG A 241 17.40 3.04 -39.61
C ARG A 241 16.60 3.28 -40.90
N HIS A 242 15.39 2.73 -40.99
CA HIS A 242 14.52 2.91 -42.15
C HIS A 242 14.09 4.36 -42.37
N LEU A 243 13.87 5.11 -41.28
CA LEU A 243 13.51 6.53 -41.31
C LEU A 243 14.74 7.45 -41.38
N GLY A 244 15.94 6.91 -41.58
CA GLY A 244 17.17 7.69 -41.77
C GLY A 244 17.68 8.39 -40.50
N ARG A 245 17.39 7.85 -39.31
CA ARG A 245 17.85 8.38 -38.02
C ARG A 245 18.68 7.37 -37.24
N GLU A 246 19.59 7.88 -36.42
CA GLU A 246 20.32 7.06 -35.45
C GLU A 246 19.46 6.83 -34.20
N ILE A 247 19.47 5.59 -33.69
CA ILE A 247 18.80 5.26 -32.44
C ILE A 247 19.71 5.60 -31.24
N PHE A 248 19.09 5.95 -30.12
CA PHE A 248 19.76 6.10 -28.83
C PHE A 248 20.38 4.76 -28.35
N PRO A 249 21.34 4.76 -27.42
CA PRO A 249 21.92 3.53 -26.85
C PRO A 249 20.90 2.66 -26.12
N PHE A 250 21.08 1.33 -26.12
CA PHE A 250 20.17 0.40 -25.44
C PHE A 250 19.90 0.73 -23.97
N SER A 251 20.92 1.23 -23.26
CA SER A 251 20.82 1.65 -21.85
C SER A 251 19.78 2.74 -21.60
N ASP A 252 19.42 3.52 -22.62
CA ASP A 252 18.43 4.60 -22.51
C ASP A 252 17.01 4.15 -22.87
N LEU A 253 16.81 2.91 -23.31
CA LEU A 253 15.51 2.42 -23.79
C LEU A 253 14.37 2.70 -22.81
N LYS A 254 14.55 2.35 -21.53
CA LYS A 254 13.51 2.53 -20.50
C LYS A 254 13.06 3.99 -20.35
N LYS A 255 13.93 4.96 -20.63
CA LYS A 255 13.59 6.40 -20.58
C LYS A 255 12.58 6.80 -21.67
N TYR A 256 12.62 6.11 -22.79
CA TYR A 256 11.83 6.42 -23.98
C TYR A 256 10.62 5.52 -24.17
N LEU A 257 10.53 4.38 -23.49
CA LEU A 257 9.34 3.54 -23.54
C LEU A 257 8.12 4.30 -23.01
N ARG A 258 6.98 4.07 -23.68
CA ARG A 258 5.65 4.55 -23.30
C ARG A 258 4.68 3.38 -23.27
N ALA A 259 3.41 3.65 -22.95
CA ALA A 259 2.36 2.64 -22.82
C ALA A 259 2.15 1.79 -24.09
N ASP A 260 2.54 2.30 -25.26
CA ASP A 260 2.51 1.58 -26.53
C ASP A 260 3.63 2.02 -27.50
N LEU A 261 3.69 1.34 -28.65
CA LEU A 261 4.67 1.61 -29.71
C LEU A 261 4.49 2.99 -30.36
N GLU A 262 3.25 3.45 -30.52
CA GLU A 262 2.94 4.73 -31.16
C GLU A 262 3.44 5.89 -30.29
N GLY A 263 3.14 5.88 -28.99
CA GLY A 263 3.64 6.84 -28.02
C GLY A 263 5.17 6.80 -27.91
N THR A 264 5.78 5.62 -28.05
CA THR A 264 7.24 5.50 -28.07
C THR A 264 7.85 6.21 -29.29
N LEU A 265 7.35 5.94 -30.51
CA LEU A 265 7.88 6.54 -31.74
C LEU A 265 7.54 8.03 -31.90
N SER A 266 6.39 8.47 -31.40
CA SER A 266 5.92 9.86 -31.53
C SER A 266 6.81 10.90 -30.83
N GLN A 267 7.69 10.46 -29.93
CA GLN A 267 8.71 11.32 -29.31
C GLN A 267 9.82 11.74 -30.29
N PHE A 268 10.02 10.97 -31.35
CA PHE A 268 11.13 11.15 -32.28
C PHE A 268 10.64 11.54 -33.67
N PHE A 269 9.46 11.10 -34.06
CA PHE A 269 9.00 11.16 -35.45
C PHE A 269 7.68 11.92 -35.58
N SER A 270 7.47 12.53 -36.74
CA SER A 270 6.17 13.09 -37.11
C SER A 270 5.11 11.98 -37.25
N PRO A 271 3.81 12.29 -37.13
CA PRO A 271 2.76 11.28 -37.27
C PRO A 271 2.84 10.45 -38.57
N GLN A 272 3.25 11.07 -39.68
CA GLN A 272 3.41 10.37 -40.97
C GLN A 272 4.60 9.39 -40.96
N GLU A 273 5.69 9.75 -40.32
CA GLU A 273 6.86 8.87 -40.14
C GLU A 273 6.53 7.72 -39.17
N VAL A 274 5.79 7.99 -38.09
CA VAL A 274 5.33 6.95 -37.14
C VAL A 274 4.51 5.88 -37.86
N LEU A 275 3.54 6.29 -38.70
CA LEU A 275 2.73 5.36 -39.49
C LEU A 275 3.57 4.47 -40.42
N LYS A 276 4.68 4.99 -40.96
CA LYS A 276 5.62 4.22 -41.79
C LYS A 276 6.55 3.33 -40.96
N GLY A 277 6.95 3.77 -39.77
CA GLY A 277 7.88 3.07 -38.90
C GLY A 277 7.26 1.86 -38.16
N ILE A 278 5.98 1.95 -37.77
CA ILE A 278 5.30 0.89 -37.01
C ILE A 278 5.36 -0.48 -37.71
N PRO A 279 5.01 -0.63 -39.01
CA PRO A 279 5.09 -1.92 -39.68
C PRO A 279 6.52 -2.49 -39.75
N ILE A 280 7.53 -1.63 -39.91
CA ILE A 280 8.94 -2.01 -39.99
C ILE A 280 9.43 -2.53 -38.63
N MET A 281 9.17 -1.77 -37.56
CA MET A 281 9.47 -2.20 -36.19
C MET A 281 8.80 -3.54 -35.88
N ARG A 282 7.51 -3.66 -36.20
CA ARG A 282 6.73 -4.86 -35.90
C ARG A 282 7.26 -6.10 -36.61
N ARG A 283 7.62 -5.98 -37.90
CA ARG A 283 8.21 -7.10 -38.65
C ARG A 283 9.50 -7.57 -37.99
N ARG A 284 10.40 -6.65 -37.68
CA ARG A 284 11.67 -7.01 -37.05
C ARG A 284 11.48 -7.59 -35.65
N TYR A 285 10.54 -7.04 -34.89
CA TYR A 285 10.15 -7.59 -33.59
C TYR A 285 9.65 -9.03 -33.72
N GLU A 286 8.75 -9.31 -34.66
CA GLU A 286 8.18 -10.65 -34.90
C GLU A 286 9.23 -11.71 -35.27
N GLU A 287 10.36 -11.31 -35.88
CA GLU A 287 11.48 -12.21 -36.17
C GLU A 287 12.30 -12.62 -34.92
N VAL A 288 12.32 -11.79 -33.88
CA VAL A 288 13.28 -11.95 -32.77
C VAL A 288 12.63 -12.09 -31.39
N TYR A 289 11.33 -11.83 -31.26
CA TYR A 289 10.71 -11.68 -29.95
C TYR A 289 10.74 -12.94 -29.09
N LEU A 290 10.72 -14.14 -29.68
CA LEU A 290 10.82 -15.38 -28.92
C LEU A 290 12.23 -15.54 -28.34
N ASP A 291 13.25 -15.46 -29.19
CA ASP A 291 14.66 -15.65 -28.81
C ASP A 291 15.17 -14.58 -27.83
N LYS A 292 14.54 -13.41 -27.83
CA LYS A 292 14.95 -12.22 -27.06
C LYS A 292 14.01 -11.89 -25.90
N THR A 293 13.24 -12.90 -25.45
CA THR A 293 12.36 -12.79 -24.29
C THR A 293 12.67 -13.87 -23.27
N HIS A 294 12.78 -13.47 -22.01
CA HIS A 294 13.07 -14.38 -20.89
C HIS A 294 12.17 -14.05 -19.70
N PHE A 295 12.01 -15.00 -18.78
CA PHE A 295 11.34 -14.72 -17.51
C PHE A 295 12.13 -13.72 -16.66
N LEU A 296 11.42 -12.89 -15.90
CA LEU A 296 12.02 -12.20 -14.76
C LEU A 296 12.38 -13.20 -13.65
N ASP A 297 13.33 -12.83 -12.79
CA ASP A 297 13.81 -13.69 -11.70
C ASP A 297 12.65 -14.18 -10.81
N GLY A 298 12.53 -15.50 -10.68
CA GLY A 298 11.51 -16.14 -9.85
C GLY A 298 10.09 -16.15 -10.45
N ALA A 299 9.87 -15.60 -11.65
CA ALA A 299 8.52 -15.49 -12.21
C ALA A 299 7.88 -16.87 -12.46
N LYS A 300 8.65 -17.81 -13.04
CA LYS A 300 8.14 -19.16 -13.33
C LYS A 300 7.78 -19.92 -12.06
N GLU A 301 8.67 -19.89 -11.07
CA GLU A 301 8.51 -20.56 -9.78
C GLU A 301 7.30 -20.01 -9.01
N VAL A 302 7.09 -18.70 -9.08
CA VAL A 302 5.91 -18.05 -8.50
C VAL A 302 4.64 -18.52 -9.19
N LEU A 303 4.60 -18.56 -10.52
CA LEU A 303 3.42 -19.04 -11.25
C LEU A 303 3.11 -20.50 -10.89
N GLU A 304 4.12 -21.37 -10.81
CA GLU A 304 3.97 -22.77 -10.39
C GLU A 304 3.41 -22.89 -8.97
N THR A 305 3.95 -22.08 -8.06
CA THR A 305 3.49 -22.04 -6.66
C THR A 305 2.03 -21.59 -6.59
N LEU A 306 1.67 -20.49 -7.26
CA LEU A 306 0.30 -19.98 -7.27
C LEU A 306 -0.69 -20.98 -7.86
N ARG A 307 -0.31 -21.72 -8.91
CA ARG A 307 -1.13 -22.82 -9.45
C ARG A 307 -1.32 -23.94 -8.43
N SER A 308 -0.24 -24.37 -7.78
CA SER A 308 -0.32 -25.42 -6.74
C SER A 308 -1.19 -25.02 -5.54
N GLN A 309 -1.30 -23.72 -5.28
CA GLN A 309 -2.20 -23.15 -4.27
C GLN A 309 -3.66 -23.07 -4.73
N GLY A 310 -3.94 -23.37 -6.00
CA GLY A 310 -5.27 -23.34 -6.61
C GLY A 310 -5.72 -21.97 -7.11
N LYS A 311 -4.80 -21.02 -7.32
CA LYS A 311 -5.14 -19.71 -7.89
C LYS A 311 -5.42 -19.83 -9.38
N VAL A 312 -6.39 -19.05 -9.88
CA VAL A 312 -6.67 -18.90 -11.30
C VAL A 312 -5.83 -17.76 -11.85
N LEU A 313 -5.06 -18.01 -12.92
CA LEU A 313 -4.14 -17.02 -13.47
C LEU A 313 -4.65 -16.48 -14.80
N GLY A 314 -4.45 -15.18 -15.03
CA GLY A 314 -4.75 -14.52 -16.29
C GLY A 314 -3.67 -13.51 -16.69
N VAL A 315 -3.67 -13.10 -17.95
CA VAL A 315 -2.77 -12.05 -18.48
C VAL A 315 -3.56 -10.95 -19.16
N ALA A 316 -3.23 -9.68 -18.84
CA ALA A 316 -3.76 -8.48 -19.48
C ALA A 316 -2.60 -7.54 -19.88
N SER A 317 -2.26 -7.47 -21.16
CA SER A 317 -1.07 -6.75 -21.64
C SER A 317 -1.33 -5.85 -22.86
N ASN A 318 -0.63 -4.71 -22.95
CA ASN A 318 -0.63 -3.87 -24.16
C ASN A 318 0.19 -4.47 -25.31
N LYS A 319 0.90 -5.58 -25.07
CA LYS A 319 1.48 -6.41 -26.12
C LYS A 319 0.36 -7.06 -26.95
N PHE A 320 0.50 -7.10 -28.28
CA PHE A 320 -0.49 -7.75 -29.15
C PHE A 320 -0.76 -9.19 -28.71
N GLY A 321 -2.04 -9.57 -28.62
CA GLY A 321 -2.46 -10.86 -28.07
C GLY A 321 -1.75 -12.07 -28.68
N ARG A 322 -1.54 -12.06 -30.01
CA ARG A 322 -0.80 -13.13 -30.69
C ARG A 322 0.64 -13.28 -30.21
N PHE A 323 1.33 -12.18 -29.91
CA PHE A 323 2.70 -12.22 -29.40
C PHE A 323 2.73 -12.62 -27.94
N SER A 324 1.76 -12.17 -27.13
CA SER A 324 1.64 -12.60 -25.73
C SER A 324 1.47 -14.11 -25.63
N ARG A 325 0.52 -14.67 -26.41
CA ARG A 325 0.29 -16.13 -26.47
C ARG A 325 1.51 -16.89 -27.00
N GLY A 326 2.14 -16.39 -28.08
CA GLY A 326 3.35 -17.01 -28.64
C GLY A 326 4.53 -17.04 -27.67
N VAL A 327 4.75 -15.97 -26.90
CA VAL A 327 5.80 -15.96 -25.87
C VAL A 327 5.52 -16.99 -24.78
N LEU A 328 4.30 -17.01 -24.24
CA LEU A 328 3.94 -17.94 -23.16
C LEU A 328 4.05 -19.41 -23.61
N GLU A 329 3.76 -19.68 -24.88
CA GLU A 329 3.90 -21.02 -25.47
C GLU A 329 5.37 -21.41 -25.61
N HIS A 330 6.19 -20.51 -26.14
CA HIS A 330 7.64 -20.71 -26.26
C HIS A 330 8.31 -20.92 -24.89
N LEU A 331 7.86 -20.20 -23.87
CA LEU A 331 8.35 -20.33 -22.50
C LEU A 331 7.76 -21.55 -21.74
N GLY A 332 6.84 -22.29 -22.37
CA GLY A 332 6.26 -23.52 -21.82
C GLY A 332 5.32 -23.30 -20.63
N VAL A 333 4.60 -22.17 -20.59
CA VAL A 333 3.67 -21.83 -19.48
C VAL A 333 2.28 -21.42 -19.97
N SER A 334 1.96 -21.59 -21.24
CA SER A 334 0.61 -21.25 -21.76
C SER A 334 -0.52 -21.94 -21.01
N ASP A 335 -0.33 -23.19 -20.58
CA ASP A 335 -1.32 -23.97 -19.81
C ASP A 335 -1.50 -23.48 -18.37
N TYR A 336 -0.69 -22.51 -17.92
CA TYR A 336 -0.76 -21.94 -16.58
C TYR A 336 -1.92 -20.94 -16.47
N PHE A 337 -2.29 -20.32 -17.60
CA PHE A 337 -3.22 -19.22 -17.65
C PHE A 337 -4.58 -19.66 -18.19
N ARG A 338 -5.63 -19.28 -17.47
CA ARG A 338 -7.01 -19.47 -17.93
C ARG A 338 -7.37 -18.52 -19.07
N SER A 339 -6.75 -17.34 -19.08
CA SER A 339 -7.05 -16.26 -20.03
C SER A 339 -5.76 -15.49 -20.36
N VAL A 340 -5.58 -15.14 -21.63
CA VAL A 340 -4.46 -14.31 -22.10
C VAL A 340 -5.03 -13.29 -23.10
N ILE A 341 -5.28 -12.08 -22.61
CA ILE A 341 -5.81 -10.97 -23.38
C ILE A 341 -4.70 -9.95 -23.64
N GLY A 342 -4.46 -9.67 -24.92
CA GLY A 342 -3.51 -8.65 -25.35
C GLY A 342 -4.15 -7.60 -26.26
N ALA A 343 -3.34 -6.64 -26.70
CA ALA A 343 -3.82 -5.59 -27.61
C ALA A 343 -4.41 -6.20 -28.89
N GLY A 344 -5.54 -5.64 -29.33
CA GLY A 344 -6.30 -6.11 -30.48
C GLY A 344 -7.30 -7.24 -30.20
N ASP A 345 -7.28 -7.84 -28.99
CA ASP A 345 -8.31 -8.80 -28.57
C ASP A 345 -9.57 -8.08 -28.01
N VAL A 346 -9.44 -6.82 -27.60
CA VAL A 346 -10.52 -5.97 -27.07
C VAL A 346 -10.57 -4.61 -27.77
N ALA A 347 -11.68 -3.88 -27.59
CA ALA A 347 -11.90 -2.59 -28.25
C ALA A 347 -10.94 -1.49 -27.79
N ARG A 348 -10.62 -1.43 -26.49
CA ARG A 348 -9.72 -0.44 -25.91
C ARG A 348 -8.65 -1.12 -25.06
N ASN A 349 -7.40 -0.69 -25.23
CA ASN A 349 -6.27 -1.23 -24.49
C ASN A 349 -6.08 -0.52 -23.14
N LYS A 350 -5.13 -0.96 -22.32
CA LYS A 350 -4.79 -0.24 -21.08
C LYS A 350 -4.38 1.20 -21.41
N PRO A 351 -4.89 2.23 -20.69
CA PRO A 351 -5.43 2.18 -19.32
C PRO A 351 -6.93 1.86 -19.19
N PHE A 352 -7.65 1.54 -20.26
CA PHE A 352 -9.07 1.17 -20.17
C PHE A 352 -9.26 -0.24 -19.57
N PRO A 353 -10.36 -0.48 -18.82
CA PRO A 353 -10.54 -1.71 -18.05
C PRO A 353 -10.90 -2.94 -18.89
N ASP A 354 -11.15 -2.77 -20.19
CA ASP A 354 -11.72 -3.77 -21.10
C ASP A 354 -10.94 -5.10 -21.07
N MET A 355 -9.60 -5.04 -21.02
CA MET A 355 -8.76 -6.25 -20.93
C MET A 355 -8.95 -7.00 -19.61
N ILE A 356 -9.00 -6.28 -18.47
CA ILE A 356 -9.19 -6.89 -17.16
C ILE A 356 -10.58 -7.51 -17.07
N HIS A 357 -11.61 -6.82 -17.56
CA HIS A 357 -12.98 -7.37 -17.58
C HIS A 357 -13.09 -8.64 -18.43
N ALA A 358 -12.44 -8.67 -19.60
CA ALA A 358 -12.39 -9.87 -20.44
C ALA A 358 -11.70 -11.04 -19.73
N VAL A 359 -10.56 -10.78 -19.09
CA VAL A 359 -9.83 -11.78 -18.30
C VAL A 359 -10.69 -12.31 -17.14
N LEU A 360 -11.32 -11.44 -16.36
CA LEU A 360 -12.19 -11.81 -15.24
C LEU A 360 -13.36 -12.70 -15.69
N ALA A 361 -13.97 -12.37 -16.83
CA ALA A 361 -15.05 -13.16 -17.41
C ALA A 361 -14.58 -14.59 -17.79
N GLU A 362 -13.42 -14.74 -18.41
CA GLU A 362 -12.85 -16.05 -18.77
C GLU A 362 -12.37 -16.85 -17.54
N MET A 363 -11.94 -16.14 -16.49
CA MET A 363 -11.61 -16.69 -15.18
C MET A 363 -12.83 -17.06 -14.34
N ASN A 364 -14.02 -16.57 -14.71
CA ASN A 364 -15.26 -16.70 -13.95
C ASN A 364 -15.11 -16.22 -12.49
N LEU A 365 -14.49 -15.05 -12.33
CA LEU A 365 -14.25 -14.43 -11.03
C LEU A 365 -14.79 -12.99 -11.00
N PRO A 366 -15.37 -12.55 -9.88
CA PRO A 366 -15.69 -11.16 -9.68
C PRO A 366 -14.40 -10.35 -9.36
N PRO A 367 -14.39 -9.02 -9.59
CA PRO A 367 -13.19 -8.21 -9.41
C PRO A 367 -12.66 -8.21 -7.97
N GLU A 368 -13.53 -8.31 -6.96
CA GLU A 368 -13.16 -8.36 -5.53
C GLU A 368 -12.28 -9.57 -5.17
N ASP A 369 -12.42 -10.69 -5.89
CA ASP A 369 -11.68 -11.94 -5.67
C ASP A 369 -10.39 -12.02 -6.50
N ALA A 370 -10.08 -10.97 -7.25
CA ALA A 370 -8.88 -10.87 -8.06
C ALA A 370 -7.96 -9.73 -7.59
N ILE A 371 -6.70 -9.84 -7.97
CA ILE A 371 -5.74 -8.74 -7.98
C ILE A 371 -5.12 -8.62 -9.37
N PHE A 372 -4.66 -7.41 -9.70
CA PHE A 372 -3.87 -7.15 -10.90
C PHE A 372 -2.44 -6.80 -10.51
N VAL A 373 -1.46 -7.46 -11.13
CA VAL A 373 -0.03 -7.25 -10.89
C VAL A 373 0.59 -6.61 -12.12
N GLY A 374 1.25 -5.47 -11.98
CA GLY A 374 1.84 -4.73 -13.10
C GLY A 374 2.94 -3.78 -12.66
N ASP A 375 3.76 -3.31 -13.59
CA ASP A 375 4.95 -2.49 -13.33
C ASP A 375 4.80 -1.02 -13.74
N THR A 376 3.65 -0.62 -14.25
CA THR A 376 3.44 0.73 -14.78
C THR A 376 2.31 1.50 -14.10
N VAL A 377 2.37 2.83 -14.20
CA VAL A 377 1.25 3.72 -13.83
C VAL A 377 -0.03 3.34 -14.59
N THR A 378 0.10 2.97 -15.87
CA THR A 378 -0.99 2.49 -16.71
C THR A 378 -1.65 1.25 -16.13
N ASP A 379 -0.89 0.32 -15.53
CA ASP A 379 -1.47 -0.86 -14.89
C ASP A 379 -2.32 -0.49 -13.66
N ILE A 380 -1.81 0.43 -12.85
CA ILE A 380 -2.52 0.95 -11.67
C ILE A 380 -3.83 1.62 -12.08
N GLU A 381 -3.80 2.47 -13.10
CA GLU A 381 -5.00 3.11 -13.65
C GLU A 381 -6.00 2.09 -14.20
N THR A 382 -5.51 1.06 -14.90
CA THR A 382 -6.36 0.00 -15.48
C THR A 382 -7.09 -0.77 -14.39
N GLY A 383 -6.35 -1.26 -13.38
CA GLY A 383 -6.95 -2.05 -12.30
C GLY A 383 -7.95 -1.25 -11.48
N LYS A 384 -7.65 0.03 -11.19
CA LYS A 384 -8.60 0.93 -10.53
C LYS A 384 -9.88 1.12 -11.32
N GLN A 385 -9.79 1.35 -12.63
CA GLN A 385 -10.97 1.47 -13.50
C GLN A 385 -11.77 0.17 -13.58
N ALA A 386 -11.11 -0.98 -13.43
CA ALA A 386 -11.74 -2.29 -13.41
C ALA A 386 -12.29 -2.72 -12.03
N GLY A 387 -12.07 -1.92 -10.98
CA GLY A 387 -12.46 -2.26 -9.61
C GLY A 387 -11.62 -3.39 -8.98
N VAL A 388 -10.41 -3.63 -9.49
CA VAL A 388 -9.49 -4.67 -9.02
C VAL A 388 -8.33 -4.03 -8.25
N ASP A 389 -7.98 -4.60 -7.10
CA ASP A 389 -6.79 -4.16 -6.36
C ASP A 389 -5.52 -4.37 -7.16
N VAL A 390 -4.67 -3.35 -7.21
CA VAL A 390 -3.41 -3.39 -7.97
C VAL A 390 -2.21 -3.55 -7.05
N TYR A 391 -1.40 -4.58 -7.32
CA TYR A 391 -0.11 -4.81 -6.70
C TYR A 391 0.98 -4.40 -7.68
N ALA A 392 1.59 -3.24 -7.44
CA ALA A 392 2.59 -2.67 -8.31
C ALA A 392 3.96 -3.33 -8.09
N LEU A 393 4.66 -3.67 -9.17
CA LEU A 393 5.98 -4.29 -9.14
C LEU A 393 7.01 -3.37 -9.82
N PRO A 394 7.95 -2.75 -9.09
CA PRO A 394 8.87 -1.74 -9.63
C PRO A 394 10.05 -2.36 -10.43
N THR A 395 9.78 -3.29 -11.33
CA THR A 395 10.75 -3.97 -12.22
C THR A 395 10.80 -3.35 -13.63
N GLY A 396 9.77 -2.58 -13.96
CA GLY A 396 9.54 -1.94 -15.24
C GLY A 396 10.39 -0.73 -15.59
N PHE A 397 9.75 0.20 -16.30
CA PHE A 397 10.32 1.51 -16.64
C PHE A 397 9.83 2.66 -15.74
N HIS A 398 8.76 2.47 -14.95
CA HIS A 398 8.37 3.43 -13.90
C HIS A 398 9.08 3.09 -12.59
N SER A 399 9.55 4.12 -11.89
CA SER A 399 10.18 3.97 -10.58
C SER A 399 9.16 3.68 -9.48
N LYS A 400 9.65 3.09 -8.37
CA LYS A 400 8.85 2.91 -7.13
C LYS A 400 8.17 4.21 -6.67
N THR A 401 8.87 5.34 -6.80
CA THR A 401 8.32 6.66 -6.43
C THR A 401 7.15 7.02 -7.33
N GLU A 402 7.28 6.91 -8.64
CA GLU A 402 6.20 7.20 -9.60
C GLU A 402 4.98 6.29 -9.38
N LEU A 403 5.20 4.99 -9.15
CA LEU A 403 4.13 4.05 -8.83
C LEU A 403 3.43 4.41 -7.51
N SER A 404 4.19 4.79 -6.47
CA SER A 404 3.60 5.08 -5.16
C SER A 404 2.70 6.31 -5.14
N LEU A 405 2.96 7.30 -6.00
CA LEU A 405 2.10 8.47 -6.18
C LEU A 405 0.70 8.09 -6.66
N GLN A 406 0.57 6.96 -7.38
CA GLN A 406 -0.72 6.44 -7.82
C GLN A 406 -1.44 5.64 -6.74
N ARG A 407 -0.88 5.47 -5.54
CA ARG A 407 -1.47 4.72 -4.43
C ARG A 407 -2.02 3.35 -4.87
N PRO A 408 -1.17 2.46 -5.45
CA PRO A 408 -1.57 1.07 -5.64
C PRO A 408 -1.87 0.45 -4.28
N LYS A 409 -2.62 -0.65 -4.27
CA LYS A 409 -2.99 -1.32 -3.03
C LYS A 409 -1.76 -1.79 -2.27
N ARG A 410 -0.77 -2.29 -3.02
CA ARG A 410 0.54 -2.72 -2.52
C ARG A 410 1.61 -2.39 -3.53
N ILE A 411 2.82 -2.10 -3.05
CA ILE A 411 4.03 -2.16 -3.87
C ILE A 411 4.83 -3.38 -3.42
N LEU A 412 5.06 -4.30 -4.35
CA LEU A 412 5.86 -5.49 -4.14
C LEU A 412 7.35 -5.14 -4.25
N LYS A 413 8.18 -5.78 -3.43
CA LYS A 413 9.64 -5.77 -3.59
C LYS A 413 10.08 -6.80 -4.62
N SER A 414 9.34 -7.91 -4.72
CA SER A 414 9.55 -8.95 -5.73
C SER A 414 8.27 -9.76 -5.96
N LEU A 415 8.20 -10.46 -7.10
CA LEU A 415 7.12 -11.42 -7.38
C LEU A 415 7.01 -12.53 -6.33
N LYS A 416 8.12 -12.88 -5.66
CA LYS A 416 8.18 -13.96 -4.67
C LYS A 416 7.26 -13.70 -3.46
N GLU A 417 6.90 -12.44 -3.21
CA GLU A 417 5.91 -12.10 -2.18
C GLU A 417 4.51 -12.62 -2.50
N LEU A 418 4.15 -12.79 -3.79
CA LEU A 418 2.86 -13.35 -4.18
C LEU A 418 2.71 -14.81 -3.74
N ALA A 419 3.81 -15.58 -3.77
CA ALA A 419 3.80 -16.97 -3.35
C ALA A 419 3.52 -17.16 -1.84
N GLN A 420 3.74 -16.10 -1.04
CA GLN A 420 3.50 -16.09 0.40
C GLN A 420 2.07 -15.66 0.78
N MET A 421 1.28 -15.22 -0.20
CA MET A 421 -0.11 -14.82 0.00
C MET A 421 -0.99 -16.07 0.07
N ASP A 422 -1.11 -16.62 1.28
CA ASP A 422 -1.89 -17.83 1.55
C ASP A 422 -3.38 -17.66 1.18
N ARG A 423 -4.17 -18.73 1.33
CA ARG A 423 -5.61 -18.79 1.01
C ARG A 423 -6.49 -17.74 1.71
N SER A 424 -5.95 -17.00 2.69
CA SER A 424 -6.66 -16.09 3.58
C SER A 424 -6.45 -14.58 3.35
N GLY A 425 -5.79 -14.16 2.27
CA GLY A 425 -5.58 -12.74 1.95
C GLY A 425 -4.17 -12.24 2.26
N PRO A 426 -3.91 -10.91 2.15
CA PRO A 426 -2.57 -10.32 2.14
C PRO A 426 -1.78 -10.44 3.45
N VAL A 427 -2.45 -10.83 4.54
CA VAL A 427 -1.84 -11.08 5.84
C VAL A 427 -1.92 -12.59 6.09
N SER A 428 -0.78 -13.26 5.97
CA SER A 428 -0.63 -14.63 6.47
C SER A 428 -0.98 -14.60 7.96
N GLY A 429 -2.05 -15.30 8.37
CA GLY A 429 -2.55 -15.30 9.75
C GLY A 429 -4.06 -15.33 9.89
N PHE A 430 -4.79 -15.07 8.81
CA PHE A 430 -6.26 -15.17 8.76
C PHE A 430 -6.74 -16.55 8.28
N SER A 431 -6.03 -17.63 8.62
CA SER A 431 -6.50 -18.99 8.35
C SER A 431 -7.75 -19.26 9.21
N GLY A 432 -8.93 -19.15 8.60
CA GLY A 432 -10.16 -19.70 9.16
C GLY A 432 -10.18 -21.21 8.91
N ASP A 433 -10.45 -21.97 9.97
CA ASP A 433 -10.82 -23.38 9.89
C ASP A 433 -11.99 -23.62 8.92
#